data_AF-A0A7U6GFW6-F1
#
_entry.id   AF-A0A7U6GFW6-F1
#
_cell.length_a   1.000
_cell.length_b   1.000
_cell.length_c   1.000
_cell.angle_alpha   90.00
_cell.angle_beta   90.00
_cell.angle_gamma   90.00
#
_symmetry.space_group_name_H-M   'P 1'
#
loop_
_entity.id
_entity.type
_entity.pdbx_description
1 polymer ?
#
loop_
_entity_poly.entity_id
_entity_poly.type
_entity_poly.pdbx_seq_one_letter_code
_entity_poly.pdbx_strand_id
1 'polypeptide(L)' 'MRDELAIETILDRLKTLEDNLHYLQAFKKRYKINDILNDKTLEWALRYGIFESSQIVIGVACALISDSTLEILKIIGNV' A
#
# COMPACT_ATOMS: atom_id res chain seq x y z
N MET A 1 7.24 13.19 -21.89
CA MET A 1 8.04 13.81 -20.80
C MET A 1 7.33 13.86 -19.44
N ARG A 2 6.15 14.52 -19.25
CA ARG A 2 5.42 14.44 -17.95
C ARG A 2 4.78 13.07 -17.70
N ASP A 3 4.21 12.47 -18.72
CA ASP A 3 3.49 11.20 -18.60
C ASP A 3 4.45 10.01 -18.39
N GLU A 4 5.65 10.05 -19.00
CA GLU A 4 6.71 9.07 -18.77
C GLU A 4 7.23 9.10 -17.31
N LEU A 5 7.38 10.30 -16.73
CA LEU A 5 7.79 10.46 -15.32
C LEU A 5 6.71 9.95 -14.35
N ALA A 6 5.43 10.09 -14.71
CA ALA A 6 4.31 9.56 -13.93
C ALA A 6 4.25 8.03 -13.96
N ILE A 7 4.47 7.42 -15.14
CA ILE A 7 4.53 5.96 -15.31
C ILE A 7 5.71 5.36 -14.53
N GLU A 8 6.90 5.97 -14.63
CA GLU A 8 8.08 5.56 -13.86
C GLU A 8 7.79 5.56 -12.34
N THR A 9 7.11 6.60 -11.86
CA THR A 9 6.70 6.72 -10.45
C THR A 9 5.68 5.64 -10.02
N ILE A 10 4.76 5.23 -10.92
CA ILE A 10 3.80 4.15 -10.65
C ILE A 10 4.52 2.80 -10.59
N LEU A 11 5.47 2.54 -11.49
CA LEU A 11 6.24 1.30 -11.52
C LEU A 11 7.07 1.12 -10.24
N ASP A 12 7.72 2.18 -9.75
CA ASP A 12 8.45 2.15 -8.49
C ASP A 12 7.55 1.84 -7.29
N ARG A 13 6.35 2.42 -7.27
CA ARG A 13 5.33 2.11 -6.25
C ARG A 13 4.90 0.65 -6.31
N LEU A 14 4.68 0.11 -7.51
CA LEU A 14 4.31 -1.30 -7.68
C LEU A 14 5.44 -2.26 -7.24
N LYS A 15 6.69 -1.91 -7.52
CA LYS A 15 7.85 -2.68 -7.02
C LYS A 15 7.90 -2.69 -5.49
N THR A 16 7.67 -1.53 -4.87
CA THR A 16 7.59 -1.41 -3.40
C THR A 16 6.44 -2.25 -2.84
N LEU A 17 5.29 -2.27 -3.52
CA LEU A 17 4.16 -3.13 -3.14
C LEU A 17 4.51 -4.61 -3.22
N GLU A 18 5.21 -5.04 -4.27
CA GLU A 18 5.68 -6.42 -4.43
C GLU A 18 6.59 -6.83 -3.26
N ASP A 19 7.56 -5.99 -2.91
CA ASP A 19 8.44 -6.21 -1.77
C ASP A 19 7.65 -6.32 -0.46
N ASN A 20 6.70 -5.41 -0.22
CA ASN A 20 5.84 -5.44 0.96
C ASN A 20 5.01 -6.73 1.05
N LEU A 21 4.43 -7.17 -0.07
CA LEU A 21 3.67 -8.43 -0.14
C LEU A 21 4.58 -9.64 0.13
N HIS A 22 5.81 -9.62 -0.38
CA HIS A 22 6.79 -10.66 -0.09
C HIS A 22 7.08 -10.75 1.42
N TYR A 23 7.34 -9.61 2.07
CA TYR A 23 7.54 -9.56 3.51
C TYR A 23 6.31 -10.01 4.31
N LEU A 24 5.10 -9.59 3.92
CA LEU A 24 3.85 -10.01 4.57
C LEU A 24 3.58 -11.52 4.42
N GLN A 25 3.88 -12.09 3.25
CA GLN A 25 3.79 -13.53 3.03
C GLN A 25 4.79 -14.31 3.88
N ALA A 26 6.03 -13.83 3.98
CA ALA A 26 7.04 -14.41 4.85
C ALA A 26 6.63 -14.30 6.33
N PHE A 27 6.10 -13.15 6.73
CA PHE A 27 5.57 -12.91 8.08
C PHE A 27 4.46 -13.90 8.43
N LYS A 28 3.49 -14.09 7.53
CA LYS A 28 2.38 -15.06 7.69
C LYS A 28 2.89 -16.50 7.83
N LYS A 29 3.97 -16.87 7.12
CA LYS A 29 4.58 -18.21 7.23
C LYS A 29 5.36 -18.40 8.53
N ARG A 30 5.93 -17.32 9.06
CA ARG A 30 6.83 -17.33 10.22
C ARG A 30 6.10 -17.32 11.55
N TYR A 31 5.02 -16.55 11.67
CA TYR A 31 4.34 -16.30 12.95
C TYR A 31 2.92 -16.89 12.96
N LYS A 32 2.55 -17.51 14.07
CA LYS A 32 1.15 -17.88 14.34
C LYS A 32 0.40 -16.69 14.91
N ILE A 33 -0.93 -16.75 14.85
CA ILE A 33 -1.79 -15.69 15.37
C ILE A 33 -1.52 -15.40 16.87
N ASN A 34 -1.29 -16.44 17.68
CA ASN A 34 -0.97 -16.25 19.09
C ASN A 34 0.38 -15.56 19.31
N ASP A 35 1.36 -15.76 18.44
CA ASP A 35 2.65 -15.05 18.56
C ASP A 35 2.43 -13.54 18.33
N ILE A 36 1.60 -13.20 17.35
CA ILE A 36 1.28 -11.81 16.98
C ILE A 36 0.45 -11.13 18.07
N LEU A 37 -0.53 -11.83 18.65
CA LEU A 37 -1.40 -11.25 19.69
C LEU A 37 -0.69 -11.03 21.03
N ASN A 38 0.36 -11.80 21.31
CA ASN A 38 1.12 -11.70 22.56
C ASN A 38 2.36 -10.80 22.45
N ASP A 39 2.73 -10.34 21.25
CA ASP A 39 3.85 -9.43 21.01
C ASP A 39 3.40 -8.18 20.26
N LYS A 40 3.42 -7.04 20.95
CA LYS A 40 3.02 -5.75 20.37
C LYS A 40 3.88 -5.30 19.20
N THR A 41 5.15 -5.68 19.17
CA THR A 41 6.04 -5.37 18.05
C THR A 41 5.61 -6.11 16.80
N LEU A 42 5.26 -7.40 16.93
CA LEU A 42 4.73 -8.20 15.82
C LEU A 42 3.36 -7.69 15.36
N GLU A 43 2.49 -7.31 16.31
CA GLU A 43 1.20 -6.72 15.99
C GLU A 43 1.37 -5.41 15.18
N TRP A 44 2.27 -4.52 15.61
CA TRP A 44 2.54 -3.27 14.90
C TRP A 44 3.18 -3.49 13.54
N ALA A 45 4.15 -4.40 13.44
CA ALA A 45 4.77 -4.74 12.16
C ALA A 45 3.74 -5.24 11.13
N LEU A 46 2.83 -6.13 11.56
CA LEU A 46 1.76 -6.62 10.69
C LEU A 46 0.80 -5.50 10.28
N ARG A 47 0.33 -4.69 11.23
CA ARG A 47 -0.56 -3.55 10.97
C ARG A 47 0.07 -2.56 9.99
N TYR A 48 1.33 -2.22 10.21
CA TYR A 48 2.05 -1.27 9.37
C TYR A 48 2.27 -1.80 7.95
N GLY A 49 2.71 -3.06 7.80
CA GLY A 49 2.90 -3.66 6.48
C GLY A 49 1.61 -3.70 5.65
N ILE A 50 0.47 -4.01 6.29
CA ILE A 50 -0.85 -3.97 5.64
C ILE A 50 -1.24 -2.53 5.26
N PHE A 51 -1.04 -1.58 6.19
CA PHE A 51 -1.35 -0.17 5.96
C PHE A 51 -0.58 0.40 4.77
N GLU A 52 0.75 0.26 4.75
CA GLU A 52 1.60 0.76 3.65
C GLU A 52 1.23 0.12 2.31
N SER A 53 1.02 -1.19 2.27
CA SER A 53 0.57 -1.89 1.06
C SER A 53 -0.76 -1.32 0.54
N SER A 54 -1.70 -1.05 1.44
CA SER A 54 -3.00 -0.46 1.09
C SER A 54 -2.86 0.96 0.56
N GLN A 55 -2.02 1.79 1.18
CA GLN A 55 -1.76 3.16 0.72
C GLN A 55 -1.14 3.19 -0.67
N ILE A 56 -0.24 2.25 -0.99
CA ILE A 56 0.32 2.14 -2.35
C ILE A 56 -0.77 1.81 -3.36
N VAL A 57 -1.62 0.80 -3.08
CA VAL A 57 -2.75 0.44 -3.96
C VAL A 57 -3.68 1.63 -4.18
N ILE A 58 -4.04 2.34 -3.12
CA ILE A 58 -4.88 3.55 -3.21
C ILE A 58 -4.18 4.62 -4.06
N GLY A 59 -2.89 4.88 -3.82
CA GLY A 59 -2.14 5.88 -4.57
C GLY A 59 -2.03 5.56 -6.06
N VAL A 60 -1.79 4.29 -6.41
CA VAL A 60 -1.75 3.83 -7.81
C VAL A 60 -3.14 3.93 -8.44
N ALA A 61 -4.18 3.48 -7.75
CA ALA A 61 -5.56 3.60 -8.23
C ALA A 61 -5.92 5.06 -8.48
N CYS A 62 -5.65 5.96 -7.53
CA CYS A 62 -5.87 7.39 -7.69
C CYS A 62 -5.07 7.98 -8.85
N ALA A 63 -3.81 7.59 -9.05
CA ALA A 63 -3.00 8.08 -10.17
C ALA A 63 -3.61 7.66 -11.52
N LEU A 64 -3.96 6.37 -11.69
CA LEU A 64 -4.59 5.85 -12.90
C LEU A 64 -5.97 6.47 -13.17
N ILE A 65 -6.72 6.71 -12.10
CA ILE A 65 -8.06 7.29 -12.13
C ILE A 65 -7.97 8.80 -12.34
N SER A 66 -6.92 9.50 -11.88
CA SER A 66 -6.77 10.96 -12.01
C SER A 66 -6.55 11.47 -13.44
N ASP A 67 -6.15 10.61 -14.37
CA ASP A 67 -6.23 10.90 -15.81
C ASP A 67 -7.68 11.00 -16.32
N SER A 68 -8.68 10.67 -15.48
CA SER A 68 -10.12 10.84 -15.75
C SER A 68 -10.94 11.47 -14.59
N THR A 69 -10.38 11.65 -13.38
CA THR A 69 -11.19 11.68 -12.14
C THR A 69 -10.62 12.59 -11.03
N LEU A 70 -10.20 13.80 -11.38
CA LEU A 70 -9.82 14.82 -10.39
C LEU A 70 -10.98 15.26 -9.46
N GLU A 71 -12.21 14.77 -9.71
CA GLU A 71 -13.44 15.19 -9.04
C GLU A 71 -13.85 14.33 -7.83
N ILE A 72 -13.58 13.01 -7.84
CA ILE A 72 -14.10 12.10 -6.79
C ILE A 72 -13.34 12.24 -5.46
N LEU A 73 -12.05 12.58 -5.49
CA LEU A 73 -11.25 12.78 -4.27
C LEU A 73 -11.65 14.03 -3.47
N LYS A 74 -12.28 15.03 -4.09
CA LYS A 74 -12.84 16.20 -3.38
C LYS A 74 -14.08 15.84 -2.55
N ILE A 75 -14.78 14.76 -2.89
CA ILE A 75 -16.04 14.34 -2.25
C ILE A 75 -15.77 13.55 -0.98
N ILE A 76 -14.68 12.77 -0.92
CA ILE A 76 -14.36 11.92 0.25
C ILE A 76 -13.56 12.69 1.31
N GLY A 77 -12.89 13.79 0.93
CA GLY A 77 -12.11 14.65 1.83
C GLY A 77 -12.89 15.79 2.50
N ASN A 78 -14.19 15.93 2.26
CA ASN A 78 -15.03 16.95 2.89
C ASN A 78 -16.26 16.28 3.53
N VAL A 79 -16.07 15.85 4.78
CA VAL A 79 -17.13 15.90 5.80
C VAL A 79 -17.20 17.34 6.30
#